data_AF-A0A645I919-F1
#
_entry.id   AF-A0A645I919-F1
#
_cell.length_a   1.000
_cell.length_b   1.000
_cell.length_c   1.000
_cell.angle_alpha   90.00
_cell.angle_beta   90.00
_cell.angle_gamma   90.00
#
_symmetry.space_group_name_H-M   'P 1'
#
loop_
_entity.id
_entity.type
_entity.pdbx_description
1 polymer ?
#
loop_
_entity_poly.entity_id
_entity_poly.type
_entity_poly.pdbx_seq_one_letter_code
_entity_poly.pdbx_strand_id
1 'polypeptide(L)'
;MIDLPEVMDILVVSVEAGLGLDSAIVQQYSKNKSAVLMELNSAIREIQMGVPRKVALKEMADRCDVKELTAFVTALLQAEQLGVSIKSVLMQQSERLRVERKQMIQAKAAKAPIKIMIPTVIFIFPVVFIILLGPAVVSLIQTFG
;
A
#
# COMPACT_ATOMS: atom_id res chain seq x y z
N MET A 1 -16.17 2.58 37.05
CA MET A 1 -14.77 2.54 36.57
C MET A 1 -13.92 3.48 37.42
N ILE A 2 -13.62 3.11 38.68
CA ILE A 2 -12.91 4.00 39.61
C ILE A 2 -11.40 4.06 39.28
N ASP A 3 -10.87 3.04 38.60
CA ASP A 3 -9.44 2.89 38.33
C ASP A 3 -8.98 3.53 37.02
N LEU A 4 -9.85 4.26 36.30
CA LEU A 4 -9.51 4.86 35.00
C LEU A 4 -8.31 5.84 35.10
N PRO A 5 -8.26 6.78 36.07
CA PRO A 5 -7.11 7.67 36.21
C PRO A 5 -5.80 6.92 36.48
N GLU A 6 -5.82 5.93 37.38
CA GLU A 6 -4.65 5.11 37.69
C GLU A 6 -4.13 4.34 36.47
N VAL A 7 -5.06 3.75 35.70
CA VAL A 7 -4.72 3.08 34.44
C VAL A 7 -4.10 4.07 33.45
N MET A 8 -4.66 5.27 33.34
CA MET A 8 -4.11 6.31 32.45
C MET A 8 -2.71 6.75 32.87
N ASP A 9 -2.45 6.97 34.15
CA ASP A 9 -1.12 7.34 34.65
C ASP A 9 -0.06 6.28 34.31
N ILE A 10 -0.40 5.01 34.49
CA ILE A 10 0.51 3.89 34.14
C ILE A 10 0.73 3.80 32.63
N LEU A 11 -0.31 4.06 31.81
CA LEU A 11 -0.18 4.09 30.36
C LEU A 11 0.70 5.25 29.89
N VAL A 12 0.61 6.43 30.53
CA VAL A 12 1.50 7.56 30.23
C VAL A 12 2.95 7.18 30.49
N VAL A 13 3.26 6.67 31.69
CA VAL A 13 4.63 6.22 32.05
C VAL A 13 5.13 5.15 31.09
N SER A 14 4.27 4.22 30.68
CA SER A 14 4.64 3.16 29.74
C SER A 14 4.98 3.72 28.35
N VAL A 15 4.19 4.68 27.85
CA VAL A 15 4.42 5.33 26.56
C VAL A 15 5.66 6.23 26.60
N GLU A 16 5.89 6.96 27.69
CA GLU A 16 7.11 7.75 27.92
C GLU A 16 8.37 6.86 27.95
N ALA A 17 8.26 5.64 28.46
CA ALA A 17 9.31 4.63 28.41
C ALA A 17 9.54 4.03 27.00
N GLY A 18 8.79 4.49 25.99
CA GLY A 18 8.94 4.08 24.59
C GLY A 18 8.10 2.87 24.18
N LEU A 19 7.18 2.39 25.03
CA LEU A 19 6.21 1.38 24.61
C LEU A 19 5.15 1.99 23.69
N GLY A 20 4.77 1.27 22.63
CA GLY A 20 3.57 1.61 21.87
C GLY A 20 2.32 1.46 22.76
N LEU A 21 1.35 2.36 22.61
CA LEU A 21 0.13 2.39 23.43
C LEU A 21 -0.59 1.03 23.47
N ASP A 22 -0.74 0.37 22.33
CA ASP A 22 -1.41 -0.93 22.24
C ASP A 22 -0.67 -1.99 23.06
N SER A 23 0.66 -2.00 22.98
CA SER A 23 1.51 -2.90 23.77
C SER A 23 1.43 -2.58 25.26
N ALA A 24 1.38 -1.31 25.64
CA ALA A 24 1.25 -0.88 27.02
C ALA A 24 -0.07 -1.36 27.63
N ILE A 25 -1.18 -1.26 26.88
CA ILE A 25 -2.49 -1.77 27.31
C ILE A 25 -2.46 -3.28 27.48
N VAL A 26 -1.92 -4.04 26.51
CA VAL A 26 -1.84 -5.52 26.60
C VAL A 26 -0.97 -5.96 27.78
N GLN A 27 0.17 -5.29 27.98
CA GLN A 27 1.07 -5.58 29.10
C GLN A 27 0.38 -5.29 30.44
N GLN A 28 -0.29 -4.14 30.55
CA GLN A 28 -0.96 -3.74 31.77
C GLN A 28 -2.16 -4.63 32.08
N TYR A 29 -2.94 -5.01 31.06
CA TYR A 29 -4.01 -6.03 31.19
C TYR A 29 -3.49 -7.38 31.71
N SER A 30 -2.27 -7.76 31.32
CA SER A 30 -1.65 -9.01 31.80
C SER A 30 -1.27 -8.94 33.28
N LYS A 31 -0.98 -7.75 33.81
CA LYS A 31 -0.64 -7.52 35.23
C LYS A 31 -1.86 -7.28 36.09
N ASN A 32 -2.82 -6.51 35.59
CA ASN A 32 -4.03 -6.11 36.28
C ASN A 32 -5.23 -6.21 35.34
N LYS A 33 -6.24 -7.01 35.71
CA LYS A 33 -7.46 -7.23 34.92
C LYS A 33 -8.58 -6.29 35.32
N SER A 34 -8.29 -5.00 35.42
CA SER A 34 -9.33 -4.00 35.71
C SER A 34 -10.37 -3.98 34.59
N ALA A 35 -11.60 -3.58 34.91
CA ALA A 35 -12.69 -3.51 33.94
C ALA A 35 -12.35 -2.61 32.74
N VAL A 36 -11.65 -1.50 32.99
CA VAL A 36 -11.18 -0.57 31.95
C VAL A 36 -10.17 -1.25 31.02
N LEU A 37 -9.18 -1.96 31.58
CA LEU A 37 -8.17 -2.66 30.81
C LEU A 37 -8.76 -3.82 30.01
N MET A 38 -9.81 -4.47 30.52
CA MET A 38 -10.52 -5.52 29.80
C MET A 38 -11.18 -4.98 28.53
N GLU A 39 -11.88 -3.86 28.63
CA GLU A 39 -12.52 -3.20 27.48
C GLU A 39 -11.49 -2.65 26.49
N LEU A 40 -10.43 -1.99 26.96
CA LEU A 40 -9.33 -1.51 26.12
C LEU A 40 -8.65 -2.66 25.37
N ASN A 41 -8.37 -3.78 26.06
CA ASN A 41 -7.77 -4.96 25.44
C ASN A 41 -8.72 -5.66 24.47
N SER A 42 -10.04 -5.60 24.72
CA SER A 42 -11.04 -6.09 23.75
C SER A 42 -11.02 -5.26 22.47
N ALA A 43 -10.98 -3.92 22.58
CA ALA A 43 -10.87 -3.04 21.43
C ALA A 43 -9.58 -3.30 20.63
N ILE A 44 -8.45 -3.55 21.31
CA ILE A 44 -7.19 -3.92 20.63
C ILE A 44 -7.33 -5.24 19.86
N ARG A 45 -8.00 -6.24 20.43
CA ARG A 45 -8.25 -7.50 19.72
C ARG A 45 -9.13 -7.31 18.48
N GLU A 46 -10.18 -6.49 18.58
CA GLU A 46 -11.02 -6.13 17.42
C GLU A 46 -10.18 -5.48 16.31
N ILE A 47 -9.26 -4.59 16.67
CA ILE A 47 -8.31 -3.97 15.73
C ILE A 47 -7.40 -5.02 15.07
N GLN A 48 -6.88 -5.98 15.85
CA GLN A 48 -6.07 -7.08 15.34
C GLN A 48 -6.86 -8.00 14.40
N MET A 49 -8.17 -8.12 14.58
CA MET A 49 -9.08 -8.86 13.71
C MET A 49 -9.48 -8.08 12.44
N GLY A 50 -8.96 -6.86 12.24
CA GLY A 50 -9.18 -6.05 11.04
C GLY A 50 -10.28 -5.00 11.16
N VAL A 51 -10.87 -4.80 12.35
CA VAL A 51 -11.81 -3.70 12.59
C VAL A 51 -11.03 -2.37 12.57
N PRO A 52 -11.51 -1.33 11.87
CA PRO A 52 -10.85 -0.03 11.90
C PRO A 52 -10.74 0.50 13.34
N ARG A 53 -9.55 0.96 13.73
CA ARG A 53 -9.26 1.48 15.08
C ARG A 53 -10.25 2.53 15.59
N LYS A 54 -10.63 3.46 14.71
CA LYS A 54 -11.66 4.47 14.99
C LYS A 54 -13.01 3.86 15.38
N VAL A 55 -13.39 2.76 14.74
CA VAL A 55 -14.65 2.05 14.99
C VAL A 55 -14.55 1.29 16.31
N ALA A 56 -13.53 0.44 16.47
CA ALA A 56 -13.36 -0.39 17.67
C ALA A 56 -13.27 0.44 18.97
N LEU A 57 -12.48 1.51 18.98
CA LEU A 57 -12.34 2.37 20.16
C LEU A 57 -13.63 3.16 20.45
N LYS A 58 -14.35 3.59 19.42
CA LYS A 58 -15.62 4.32 19.60
C LYS A 58 -16.71 3.40 20.14
N GLU A 59 -16.87 2.21 19.55
CA GLU A 59 -17.83 1.21 20.04
C GLU A 59 -17.52 0.79 21.48
N MET A 60 -16.24 0.66 21.83
CA MET A 60 -15.83 0.39 23.21
C MET A 60 -16.20 1.54 24.17
N ALA A 61 -15.97 2.80 23.78
CA ALA A 61 -16.39 3.95 24.58
C ALA A 61 -17.93 4.01 24.75
N ASP A 62 -18.68 3.77 23.67
CA ASP A 62 -20.14 3.76 23.67
C ASP A 62 -20.70 2.65 24.58
N ARG A 63 -20.06 1.47 24.64
CA ARG A 63 -20.44 0.37 25.55
C ARG A 63 -20.15 0.66 27.02
N CYS A 64 -19.07 1.39 27.30
CA CYS A 64 -18.66 1.68 28.67
C CYS A 64 -19.52 2.78 29.31
N ASP A 65 -20.11 3.67 28.52
CA ASP A 65 -20.92 4.82 28.95
C ASP A 65 -20.23 5.67 30.04
N VAL A 66 -18.91 5.84 29.92
CA VAL A 66 -18.10 6.68 30.81
C VAL A 66 -17.59 7.90 30.04
N LYS A 67 -17.95 9.08 30.53
CA LYS A 67 -17.64 10.37 29.89
C LYS A 67 -16.13 10.57 29.76
N GLU A 68 -15.38 10.27 30.81
CA GLU A 68 -13.92 10.42 30.88
C GLU A 68 -13.22 9.52 29.86
N LEU A 69 -13.67 8.26 29.74
CA LEU A 69 -13.15 7.30 28.75
C LEU A 69 -13.47 7.75 27.33
N THR A 70 -14.67 8.26 27.09
CA THR A 70 -15.10 8.78 25.78
C THR A 70 -14.26 9.99 25.36
N ALA A 71 -14.00 10.90 26.30
CA ALA A 71 -13.12 12.04 26.07
C ALA A 71 -11.68 11.60 25.76
N PHE A 72 -11.16 10.62 26.51
CA PHE A 72 -9.85 10.03 26.25
C PHE A 72 -9.75 9.40 24.84
N VAL A 73 -10.71 8.53 24.48
CA VAL A 73 -10.76 7.90 23.15
C VAL A 73 -10.84 8.94 22.04
N THR A 74 -11.64 9.99 22.23
CA THR A 74 -11.76 11.08 21.25
C THR A 74 -10.44 11.82 21.09
N ALA A 75 -9.75 12.15 22.18
CA ALA A 75 -8.44 12.80 22.15
C ALA A 75 -7.37 11.90 21.51
N LEU A 76 -7.38 10.61 21.83
CA LEU A 76 -6.47 9.62 21.24
C LEU A 76 -6.68 9.51 19.72
N LEU A 77 -7.93 9.41 19.27
CA LEU A 77 -8.25 9.35 17.84
C LEU A 77 -7.86 10.64 17.11
N GLN A 78 -7.97 11.81 17.76
CA GLN A 78 -7.50 13.08 17.19
C GLN A 78 -5.97 13.12 17.10
N ALA A 79 -5.26 12.70 18.16
CA ALA A 79 -3.80 12.63 18.17
C ALA A 79 -3.28 11.64 17.12
N GLU A 80 -3.96 10.49 16.97
CA GLU A 80 -3.71 9.56 15.89
C GLU A 80 -4.00 10.19 14.55
N GLN A 81 -5.10 10.92 14.34
CA GLN A 81 -5.38 11.51 13.04
C GLN A 81 -4.34 12.57 12.62
N LEU A 82 -3.70 13.21 13.61
CA LEU A 82 -2.55 14.11 13.41
C LEU A 82 -1.21 13.35 13.25
N GLY A 83 -1.13 12.08 13.67
CA GLY A 83 0.05 11.21 13.59
C GLY A 83 -0.04 9.99 12.64
N VAL A 84 -1.20 9.71 12.04
CA VAL A 84 -1.53 8.52 11.25
C VAL A 84 -1.69 8.92 9.78
N SER A 85 -0.84 8.47 8.86
CA SER A 85 0.46 7.84 9.07
C SER A 85 1.27 7.96 7.79
N ILE A 86 2.54 8.36 7.90
CA ILE A 86 3.53 8.14 6.83
C ILE A 86 3.56 6.66 6.40
N LYS A 87 3.20 5.72 7.30
CA LYS A 87 3.11 4.28 7.01
C LYS A 87 2.04 3.94 5.95
N SER A 88 0.82 4.48 6.04
CA SER A 88 -0.24 4.26 5.04
C SER A 88 0.12 4.90 3.71
N VAL A 89 0.73 6.09 3.75
CA VAL A 89 1.27 6.78 2.57
C VAL A 89 2.40 5.98 1.92
N LEU A 90 3.33 5.42 2.71
CA LEU A 90 4.42 4.57 2.24
C LEU A 90 3.93 3.23 1.70
N MET A 91 2.90 2.61 2.27
CA MET A 91 2.29 1.40 1.72
C MET A 91 1.65 1.67 0.36
N GLN A 92 0.91 2.77 0.23
CA GLN A 92 0.31 3.19 -1.03
C GLN A 92 1.37 3.52 -2.10
N GLN A 93 2.43 4.24 -1.72
CA GLN A 93 3.54 4.57 -2.62
C GLN A 93 4.40 3.35 -2.98
N SER A 94 4.62 2.41 -2.05
CA SER A 94 5.35 1.16 -2.30
C SER A 94 4.64 0.33 -3.37
N GLU A 95 3.32 0.20 -3.29
CA GLU A 95 2.54 -0.54 -4.28
C GLU A 95 2.58 0.11 -5.65
N ARG A 96 2.45 1.44 -5.70
CA ARG A 96 2.58 2.21 -6.95
C ARG A 96 3.96 2.02 -7.61
N LEU A 97 5.04 2.09 -6.85
CA LEU A 97 6.41 1.89 -7.36
C LEU A 97 6.66 0.46 -7.87
N ARG A 98 6.05 -0.56 -7.25
CA ARG A 98 6.12 -1.95 -7.76
C ARG A 98 5.46 -2.08 -9.13
N VAL A 99 4.30 -1.46 -9.31
CA VAL A 99 3.57 -1.46 -10.59
C VAL A 99 4.36 -0.72 -11.67
N GLU A 100 4.90 0.46 -11.35
CA GLU A 100 5.67 1.28 -12.30
C GLU A 100 6.97 0.58 -12.75
N ARG A 101 7.67 -0.13 -11.86
CA ARG A 101 8.82 -0.98 -12.24
C ARG A 101 8.43 -2.05 -13.26
N LYS A 102 7.29 -2.72 -13.08
CA LYS A 102 6.81 -3.73 -14.03
C LYS A 102 6.50 -3.11 -15.39
N GLN A 103 5.86 -1.94 -15.40
CA GLN A 103 5.54 -1.21 -16.64
C GLN A 103 6.80 -0.75 -17.38
N MET A 104 7.83 -0.27 -16.68
CA MET A 104 9.09 0.13 -17.30
C MET A 104 9.82 -1.04 -17.98
N ILE A 105 9.77 -2.23 -17.39
CA ILE A 105 10.34 -3.45 -18.00
C ILE A 105 9.57 -3.83 -19.26
N GLN A 106 8.23 -3.80 -19.21
CA GLN A 106 7.36 -4.10 -20.36
C GLN A 106 7.53 -3.07 -21.48
N ALA A 107 7.68 -1.79 -21.16
CA ALA A 107 7.90 -0.73 -22.15
C ALA A 107 9.24 -0.88 -22.90
N LYS A 108 10.29 -1.39 -22.24
CA LYS A 108 11.57 -1.72 -22.90
C LYS A 108 11.42 -2.93 -23.83
N ALA A 109 10.66 -3.95 -23.42
CA ALA A 109 10.37 -5.11 -24.26
C ALA A 109 9.53 -4.74 -25.50
N ALA A 110 8.54 -3.86 -25.33
CA ALA A 110 7.66 -3.41 -26.43
C ALA A 110 8.38 -2.54 -27.48
N LYS A 111 9.59 -2.02 -27.20
CA LYS A 111 10.43 -1.30 -28.17
C LYS A 111 11.32 -2.22 -29.01
N ALA A 112 11.46 -3.50 -28.65
CA ALA A 112 12.26 -4.45 -29.41
C ALA A 112 11.72 -4.75 -30.83
N PRO A 113 10.40 -4.88 -31.07
CA PRO A 113 9.86 -5.24 -32.39
C PRO A 113 10.15 -4.20 -33.47
N ILE A 114 10.07 -2.90 -33.14
CA ILE A 114 10.27 -1.81 -34.11
C ILE A 114 11.71 -1.76 -34.62
N LYS A 115 12.71 -2.10 -33.78
CA LYS A 115 14.12 -2.15 -34.19
C LYS A 115 14.44 -3.28 -35.17
N ILE A 116 13.67 -4.38 -35.14
CA ILE A 116 13.86 -5.54 -36.03
C ILE A 116 13.10 -5.35 -37.35
N MET A 117 12.04 -4.53 -37.35
CA MET A 117 11.23 -4.27 -38.54
C MET A 117 11.99 -3.47 -39.61
N ILE A 118 12.81 -2.48 -39.22
CA ILE A 118 13.53 -1.60 -40.17
C ILE A 118 14.51 -2.38 -41.05
N PRO A 119 15.44 -3.22 -40.52
CA PRO A 119 16.33 -4.02 -41.36
C PRO A 119 15.55 -4.98 -42.27
N THR A 120 14.51 -5.63 -41.74
CA THR A 120 13.72 -6.61 -42.50
C THR A 120 13.10 -6.01 -43.76
N VAL A 121 12.53 -4.80 -43.67
CA VAL A 121 11.96 -4.10 -44.83
C VAL A 121 13.05 -3.71 -45.84
N ILE A 122 14.19 -3.20 -45.38
CA ILE A 122 15.31 -2.80 -46.25
C ILE A 122 15.93 -3.99 -46.99
N PHE A 123 15.91 -5.20 -46.42
CA PHE A 123 16.46 -6.39 -47.09
C PHE A 123 15.45 -7.15 -47.97
N ILE A 124 14.19 -7.25 -47.55
CA ILE A 124 13.17 -7.97 -48.33
C ILE A 124 12.72 -7.16 -49.54
N PHE A 125 12.52 -5.85 -49.38
CA PHE A 125 11.98 -5.00 -50.45
C PHE A 125 12.84 -5.00 -51.73
N PRO A 126 14.18 -4.87 -51.67
CA PRO A 126 15.04 -4.96 -52.86
C PRO A 126 15.00 -6.33 -53.52
N VAL A 127 14.95 -7.42 -52.73
CA VAL A 127 14.90 -8.78 -53.26
C VAL A 127 13.59 -9.00 -54.02
N VAL A 128 12.45 -8.58 -53.46
CA VAL A 128 11.15 -8.66 -54.15
C VAL A 128 11.15 -7.81 -55.42
N PHE A 129 11.75 -6.60 -55.37
CA PHE A 129 11.86 -5.72 -56.54
C PHE A 129 12.70 -6.35 -57.67
N ILE A 130 13.84 -6.97 -57.34
CA ILE A 130 14.70 -7.67 -58.30
C ILE A 130 13.96 -8.87 -58.92
N ILE A 131 13.23 -9.65 -58.13
CA ILE A 131 12.46 -10.80 -58.66
C ILE A 131 11.34 -10.34 -59.58
N LEU A 132 10.64 -9.26 -59.23
CA LEU A 132 9.48 -8.78 -59.99
C LEU A 132 9.89 -8.04 -61.26
N LEU A 133 10.86 -7.14 -61.18
CA LEU A 133 11.27 -6.27 -62.29
C LEU A 133 12.48 -6.79 -63.07
N GLY A 134 13.31 -7.65 -62.47
CA GLY A 134 14.45 -8.28 -63.13
C GLY A 134 14.09 -8.90 -64.49
N PRO A 135 13.11 -9.83 -64.56
CA PRO A 135 12.72 -10.41 -65.84
C PRO A 135 12.07 -9.38 -66.78
N ALA A 136 11.30 -8.42 -66.27
CA ALA A 136 10.68 -7.39 -67.10
C ALA A 136 11.72 -6.49 -67.80
N VAL A 137 12.79 -6.12 -67.08
CA VAL A 137 13.92 -5.35 -67.63
C VAL A 137 14.71 -6.19 -68.63
N VAL A 138 14.99 -7.47 -68.32
CA VAL A 138 15.69 -8.37 -69.25
C VAL A 138 14.89 -8.58 -70.53
N SER A 139 13.57 -8.80 -70.43
CA SER A 139 12.67 -8.94 -71.58
C SER A 139 12.57 -7.66 -72.41
N LEU A 140 12.53 -6.48 -71.78
CA LEU A 140 12.55 -5.19 -72.49
C LEU A 140 13.85 -5.01 -73.28
N ILE A 141 15.00 -5.29 -72.67
CA ILE A 141 16.30 -5.19 -73.35
C ILE A 141 16.39 -6.18 -74.52
N GLN A 142 15.87 -7.41 -74.38
CA GLN A 142 15.85 -8.39 -75.47
C GLN A 142 14.86 -8.05 -76.59
N THR A 143 13.81 -7.27 -76.29
CA THR A 143 12.77 -6.91 -77.28
C THR A 143 13.12 -5.63 -78.04
N PHE A 144 13.83 -4.70 -77.39
CA PHE A 144 14.21 -3.40 -77.95
C PHE A 144 15.70 -3.28 -78.33
N GLY A 145 16.50 -4.32 -78.06
CA GLY A 145 17.92 -4.44 -78.42
C GLY A 145 18.15 -5.35 -79.61
#